data_AF-A0AAP0NCN2-F1
#
_entry.id   AF-A0AAP0NCN2-F1
#
_cell.length_a   1.000
_cell.length_b   1.000
_cell.length_c   1.000
_cell.angle_alpha   90.00
_cell.angle_beta   90.00
_cell.angle_gamma   90.00
#
_symmetry.space_group_name_H-M   'P 1'
#
loop_
_entity.id
_entity.type
_entity.pdbx_description
1 polymer ?
#
loop_
_entity_poly.entity_id
_entity_poly.type
_entity_poly.pdbx_seq_one_letter_code
_entity_poly.pdbx_strand_id
1 'polypeptide(L)'
;MSIVPKETIQVIAQSIGINSLPPDAVDALAPDVEYRVREIMQEAIKCMRHSKRTILTADDVDRALNLRNVEPIYGFGSGDPLRFKRAVGHKDLFYIDDKDVEFKDVVEAPLPKVPLDTAVISHWLAIEGVQPAIPENSSVEGLVAPSDNKKSEFKEDGLSVDIKLPVKHVLSRELQLYFDKITELTVSRHDSVLFKEALVSLATDSGLHPLVPYFTYFIADEVARNLNDFPLLFALMRIVQSLLQNPHIHIEPYLHQLMPSIITCLVAKRIGNRFSDNHWELRNFTASLVALICKRFGHVYHNLQPRVTRTLLHAFLDPTKSLPQHYGAIQGLASLGPTVVRLLILPNLQPYLQLLEPEMRLEKQKNEMKRLEAWRVYGALFNHSTVPPLEINPGSALGYMHTPSNYIWGTLI
;
A
#
# COMPACT_ATOMS: atom_id res chain seq x y z
N MET A 1 0.11 40.30 40.99
CA MET A 1 -0.32 41.57 40.38
C MET A 1 -1.16 41.23 39.17
N SER A 2 -2.37 41.77 39.08
CA SER A 2 -3.24 41.54 37.92
C SER A 2 -2.68 42.25 36.69
N ILE A 3 -2.81 41.64 35.52
CA ILE A 3 -2.39 42.22 34.23
C ILE A 3 -3.43 43.25 33.73
N VAL A 4 -4.66 43.19 34.22
CA VAL A 4 -5.76 44.07 33.81
C VAL A 4 -5.52 45.48 34.37
N PRO A 5 -5.49 46.54 33.54
CA PRO A 5 -5.34 47.90 34.01
C PRO A 5 -6.57 48.32 34.82
N LYS A 6 -6.34 48.83 36.04
CA LYS A 6 -7.39 49.35 36.93
C LYS A 6 -8.20 50.47 36.26
N GLU A 7 -7.56 51.25 35.40
CA GLU A 7 -8.17 52.31 34.59
C GLU A 7 -9.31 51.78 33.71
N THR A 8 -9.15 50.59 33.12
CA THR A 8 -10.17 49.96 32.25
C THR A 8 -11.47 49.71 33.02
N ILE A 9 -11.36 49.25 34.27
CA ILE A 9 -12.52 48.97 35.13
C ILE A 9 -13.24 50.27 35.51
N GLN A 10 -12.48 51.34 35.78
CA GLN A 10 -13.04 52.66 36.08
C GLN A 10 -13.76 53.26 34.87
N VAL A 11 -13.20 53.11 33.65
CA VAL A 11 -13.84 53.56 32.41
C VAL A 11 -15.15 52.81 32.14
N ILE A 12 -15.20 51.49 32.39
CA ILE A 12 -16.44 50.69 32.28
C ILE A 12 -17.47 51.12 33.34
N ALA A 13 -17.04 51.45 34.56
CA ALA A 13 -17.95 51.94 35.59
C ALA A 13 -18.55 53.31 35.23
N GLN A 14 -17.74 54.20 34.65
CA GLN A 14 -18.19 55.50 34.16
C GLN A 14 -19.17 55.38 32.99
N SER A 15 -19.01 54.39 32.10
CA SER A 15 -19.96 54.18 30.99
C SER A 15 -21.35 53.72 31.47
N ILE A 16 -21.42 53.07 32.64
CA ILE A 16 -22.67 52.68 33.31
C ILE A 16 -23.27 53.86 34.12
N GLY A 17 -22.53 54.96 34.31
CA GLY A 17 -22.97 56.14 35.06
C GLY A 17 -22.52 56.19 36.52
N ILE A 18 -21.56 55.34 36.93
CA ILE A 18 -20.99 55.34 38.27
C ILE A 18 -19.73 56.21 38.28
N ASN A 19 -19.84 57.43 38.83
CA ASN A 19 -18.79 58.45 38.75
C ASN A 19 -17.54 58.15 39.59
N SER A 20 -17.66 57.39 40.69
CA SER A 20 -16.52 57.03 41.54
C SER A 20 -16.71 55.66 42.19
N LEU A 21 -15.91 54.67 41.77
CA LEU A 21 -15.80 53.39 42.45
C LEU A 21 -14.74 53.50 43.58
N PRO A 22 -14.96 52.92 44.77
CA PRO A 22 -13.93 52.88 45.80
C PRO A 22 -12.72 52.04 45.32
N PRO A 23 -11.49 52.46 45.64
CA PRO A 23 -10.27 51.82 45.13
C PRO A 23 -10.16 50.34 45.55
N ASP A 24 -10.65 50.00 46.75
CA ASP A 24 -10.65 48.63 47.26
C ASP A 24 -11.51 47.68 46.42
N ALA A 25 -12.61 48.18 45.84
CA ALA A 25 -13.47 47.38 44.97
C ALA A 25 -12.83 47.16 43.60
N VAL A 26 -12.11 48.14 43.06
CA VAL A 26 -11.35 47.98 41.81
C VAL A 26 -10.23 46.96 41.99
N ASP A 27 -9.57 46.98 43.16
CA ASP A 27 -8.48 46.07 43.50
C ASP A 27 -8.95 44.62 43.70
N ALA A 28 -10.18 44.42 44.17
CA ALA A 28 -10.81 43.11 44.27
C ALA A 28 -11.37 42.59 42.93
N LEU A 29 -11.90 43.48 42.07
CA LEU A 29 -12.54 43.08 40.82
C LEU A 29 -11.53 42.68 39.73
N ALA A 30 -10.39 43.37 39.64
CA ALA A 30 -9.35 43.07 38.66
C ALA A 30 -8.88 41.60 38.65
N PRO A 31 -8.52 40.98 39.79
CA PRO A 31 -8.11 39.57 39.81
C PRO A 31 -9.26 38.60 39.52
N ASP A 32 -10.51 38.93 39.88
CA ASP A 32 -11.66 38.07 39.58
C ASP A 32 -11.95 38.03 38.07
N VAL A 33 -11.94 39.18 37.40
CA VAL A 33 -12.08 39.27 35.94
C VAL A 33 -10.98 38.49 35.24
N GLU A 34 -9.74 38.64 35.69
CA GLU A 34 -8.61 37.89 35.12
C GLU A 34 -8.76 36.37 35.31
N TYR A 35 -9.26 35.94 36.47
CA TYR A 35 -9.54 34.53 36.74
C TYR A 35 -10.59 33.99 35.77
N ARG A 36 -11.69 34.73 35.55
CA ARG A 36 -12.75 34.35 34.60
C ARG A 36 -12.26 34.27 33.16
N VAL A 37 -11.44 35.23 32.72
CA VAL A 37 -10.83 35.19 31.37
C VAL A 37 -9.92 33.97 31.22
N ARG A 38 -9.08 33.67 32.21
CA ARG A 38 -8.20 32.49 32.18
C ARG A 38 -9.01 31.20 32.16
N GLU A 39 -10.11 31.14 32.91
CA GLU A 39 -11.01 29.98 32.95
C GLU A 39 -11.61 29.69 31.56
N ILE A 40 -12.15 30.71 30.88
CA ILE A 40 -12.70 30.60 29.52
C ILE A 40 -11.60 30.19 28.52
N MET A 41 -10.42 30.82 28.61
CA MET A 41 -9.30 30.50 27.72
C MET A 41 -8.80 29.06 27.87
N GLN A 42 -8.77 28.53 29.10
CA GLN A 42 -8.40 27.14 29.33
C GLN A 42 -9.38 26.16 28.65
N GLU A 43 -10.66 26.51 28.59
CA GLU A 43 -11.67 25.67 27.93
C GLU A 43 -11.65 25.80 26.41
N ALA A 44 -11.39 27.00 25.90
CA ALA A 44 -11.16 27.22 24.48
C ALA A 44 -9.95 26.40 23.99
N ILE A 45 -8.85 26.36 24.77
CA ILE A 45 -7.68 25.52 24.45
C ILE A 45 -8.03 24.03 24.43
N LYS A 46 -8.91 23.57 25.34
CA LYS A 46 -9.40 22.17 25.31
C LYS A 46 -10.19 21.91 24.03
N CYS A 47 -11.11 22.81 23.65
CA CYS A 47 -11.89 22.71 22.41
C CYS A 47 -10.99 22.68 21.17
N MET A 48 -9.96 23.52 21.13
CA MET A 48 -8.95 23.57 20.06
C MET A 48 -8.19 22.23 19.93
N ARG A 49 -7.71 21.69 21.06
CA ARG A 49 -7.00 20.40 21.09
C ARG A 49 -7.91 19.24 20.66
N HIS A 50 -9.17 19.22 21.11
CA HIS A 50 -10.15 18.23 20.68
C HIS A 50 -10.46 18.33 19.19
N SER A 51 -10.35 19.53 18.61
CA SER A 51 -10.48 19.77 17.17
C SER A 51 -9.20 19.45 16.38
N LYS A 52 -8.14 18.93 17.02
CA LYS A 52 -6.83 18.61 16.42
C LYS A 52 -6.14 19.80 15.73
N ARG A 53 -6.41 21.02 16.19
CA ARG A 53 -5.79 22.25 15.68
C ARG A 53 -4.76 22.79 16.68
N THR A 54 -3.78 23.54 16.18
CA THR A 54 -2.78 24.25 17.00
C THR A 54 -3.05 25.74 17.12
N ILE A 55 -3.94 26.28 16.29
CA ILE A 55 -4.35 27.69 16.27
C ILE A 55 -5.75 27.79 16.88
N LEU A 56 -5.90 28.68 17.85
CA LEU A 56 -7.17 28.94 18.54
C LEU A 56 -8.02 29.88 17.69
N THR A 57 -9.27 29.48 17.44
CA THR A 57 -10.23 30.23 16.62
C THR A 57 -11.36 30.82 17.47
N ALA A 58 -12.09 31.82 16.93
CA ALA A 58 -13.24 32.42 17.62
C ALA A 58 -14.30 31.36 17.99
N ASP A 59 -14.55 30.40 17.10
CA ASP A 59 -15.44 29.26 17.34
C ASP A 59 -15.07 28.43 18.58
N ASP A 60 -13.77 28.31 18.89
CA ASP A 60 -13.32 27.56 20.07
C ASP A 60 -13.67 28.33 21.37
N VAL A 61 -13.65 29.66 21.32
CA VAL A 61 -14.06 30.54 22.43
C VAL A 61 -15.58 30.52 22.59
N ASP A 62 -16.34 30.59 21.49
CA ASP A 62 -17.81 30.52 21.52
C ASP A 62 -18.30 29.19 22.10
N ARG A 63 -17.63 28.09 21.76
CA ARG A 63 -17.89 26.79 22.38
C ARG A 63 -17.57 26.79 23.88
N ALA A 64 -16.49 27.44 24.30
CA ALA A 64 -16.15 27.58 25.71
C ALA A 64 -17.18 28.42 26.49
N LEU A 65 -17.66 29.52 25.91
CA LEU A 65 -18.71 30.36 26.49
C LEU A 65 -20.02 29.57 26.67
N ASN A 66 -20.42 28.82 25.65
CA ASN A 66 -21.59 27.95 25.71
C ASN A 66 -21.46 26.87 26.78
N LEU A 67 -20.29 26.25 26.95
CA LEU A 67 -20.03 25.26 28.00
C LEU A 67 -20.16 25.86 29.41
N ARG A 68 -19.89 27.16 29.56
CA ARG A 68 -19.99 27.90 30.82
C ARG A 68 -21.33 28.58 31.04
N ASN A 69 -22.28 28.41 30.13
CA ASN A 69 -23.57 29.10 30.14
C ASN A 69 -23.41 30.63 30.18
N VAL A 70 -22.35 31.14 29.55
CA VAL A 70 -22.16 32.58 29.32
C VAL A 70 -22.83 32.95 28.01
N GLU A 71 -23.42 34.13 27.93
CA GLU A 71 -24.05 34.63 26.72
C GLU A 71 -23.04 34.66 25.55
N PRO A 72 -23.42 34.15 24.36
CA PRO A 72 -22.52 34.12 23.21
C PRO A 72 -22.29 35.54 22.68
N ILE A 73 -21.05 35.81 22.26
CA ILE A 73 -20.66 37.13 21.75
C ILE A 73 -20.73 37.09 20.22
N TYR A 74 -21.71 37.80 19.65
CA TYR A 74 -21.89 37.86 18.21
C TYR A 74 -20.97 38.88 17.55
N GLY A 75 -20.66 38.67 16.26
CA GLY A 75 -19.90 39.63 15.43
C GLY A 75 -18.47 39.23 15.07
N PHE A 76 -17.99 38.05 15.53
CA PHE A 76 -16.61 37.58 15.30
C PHE A 76 -16.46 36.51 14.22
N GLY A 77 -17.50 36.30 13.40
CA GLY A 77 -17.51 35.28 12.33
C GLY A 77 -16.96 35.77 10.98
N SER A 78 -16.69 37.08 10.82
CA SER A 78 -16.11 37.63 9.60
C SER A 78 -14.64 37.24 9.50
N GLY A 79 -14.20 36.75 8.33
CA GLY A 79 -12.79 36.43 8.07
C GLY A 79 -11.86 37.64 8.03
N ASP A 80 -12.40 38.85 8.16
CA ASP A 80 -11.63 40.09 8.17
C ASP A 80 -11.02 40.37 9.56
N PRO A 81 -9.72 40.71 9.62
CA PRO A 81 -9.08 41.05 10.88
C PRO A 81 -9.59 42.39 11.43
N LEU A 82 -9.87 42.43 12.73
CA LEU A 82 -10.24 43.66 13.43
C LEU A 82 -9.13 44.71 13.35
N ARG A 83 -9.47 45.93 12.92
CA ARG A 83 -8.54 47.05 12.78
C ARG A 83 -8.70 48.02 13.94
N PHE A 84 -7.82 47.90 14.93
CA PHE A 84 -7.75 48.86 16.04
C PHE A 84 -7.03 50.14 15.60
N LYS A 85 -7.73 51.28 15.69
CA LYS A 85 -7.15 52.61 15.46
C LYS A 85 -7.06 53.38 16.76
N ARG A 86 -6.02 54.21 16.87
CA ARG A 86 -5.81 55.07 18.04
C ARG A 86 -6.60 56.38 17.88
N ALA A 87 -7.25 56.81 18.95
CA ALA A 87 -7.99 58.07 18.96
C ALA A 87 -7.03 59.28 18.91
N VAL A 88 -7.41 60.30 18.13
CA VAL A 88 -6.62 61.52 17.99
C VAL A 88 -6.70 62.32 19.28
N GLY A 89 -5.55 62.59 19.92
CA GLY A 89 -5.47 63.38 21.17
C GLY A 89 -5.24 62.59 22.46
N HIS A 90 -5.41 61.25 22.45
CA HIS A 90 -5.15 60.39 23.61
C HIS A 90 -4.11 59.31 23.29
N LYS A 91 -3.24 58.97 24.24
CA LYS A 91 -2.19 57.95 24.03
C LYS A 91 -2.68 56.52 24.16
N ASP A 92 -3.68 56.31 25.02
CA ASP A 92 -4.05 54.98 25.50
C ASP A 92 -5.49 54.58 25.10
N LEU A 93 -6.16 55.40 24.27
CA LEU A 93 -7.51 55.14 23.79
C LEU A 93 -7.48 54.57 22.37
N PHE A 94 -8.01 53.35 22.23
CA PHE A 94 -8.19 52.67 20.95
C PHE A 94 -9.68 52.47 20.67
N TYR A 95 -10.06 52.57 19.40
CA TYR A 95 -11.40 52.27 18.91
C TYR A 95 -11.32 51.33 17.71
N ILE A 96 -12.42 50.63 17.44
CA ILE A 96 -12.56 49.74 16.29
C ILE A 96 -13.02 50.59 15.11
N ASP A 97 -12.26 50.57 14.01
CA ASP A 97 -12.58 51.30 12.78
C ASP A 97 -13.59 50.51 11.94
N ASP A 98 -14.87 50.68 12.27
CA ASP A 98 -15.96 50.11 11.48
C ASP A 98 -16.39 51.11 10.41
N LYS A 99 -16.24 50.71 9.14
CA LYS A 99 -16.69 51.50 8.00
C LYS A 99 -18.12 51.13 7.68
N ASP A 100 -18.98 52.14 7.56
CA ASP A 100 -20.32 51.96 7.03
C ASP A 100 -20.24 51.49 5.57
N VAL A 101 -20.95 50.41 5.25
CA VAL A 101 -21.05 49.84 3.90
C VAL A 101 -22.48 50.00 3.42
N GLU A 102 -22.67 50.42 2.17
CA GLU A 102 -24.01 50.51 1.59
C GLU A 102 -24.58 49.12 1.30
N PHE A 103 -25.87 48.91 1.57
CA PHE A 103 -26.52 47.62 1.35
C PHE A 103 -26.45 47.14 -0.11
N LYS A 104 -26.37 48.06 -1.08
CA LYS A 104 -26.25 47.73 -2.50
C LYS A 104 -24.95 47.00 -2.79
N ASP A 105 -23.85 47.48 -2.22
CA ASP A 105 -22.53 46.90 -2.40
C ASP A 105 -22.44 45.47 -1.83
N VAL A 106 -23.16 45.20 -0.75
CA VAL A 106 -23.23 43.86 -0.14
C VAL A 106 -24.04 42.89 -1.01
N VAL A 107 -25.13 43.36 -1.64
CA VAL A 107 -25.99 42.53 -2.49
C VAL A 107 -25.32 42.24 -3.85
N GLU A 108 -24.58 43.20 -4.39
CA GLU A 108 -23.85 43.06 -5.66
C GLU A 108 -22.51 42.33 -5.51
N ALA A 109 -22.06 42.08 -4.27
CA ALA A 109 -20.81 41.39 -4.01
C ALA A 109 -20.80 39.97 -4.63
N PRO A 110 -19.74 39.59 -5.37
CA PRO A 110 -19.65 38.27 -5.98
C PRO A 110 -19.52 37.18 -4.91
N LEU A 111 -20.15 36.04 -5.17
CA LEU A 111 -20.06 34.87 -4.30
C LEU A 111 -18.61 34.37 -4.18
N PRO A 112 -18.18 33.93 -2.99
CA PRO A 112 -16.84 33.36 -2.81
C PRO A 112 -16.69 32.04 -3.57
N LYS A 113 -15.46 31.74 -3.99
CA LYS A 113 -15.15 30.46 -4.65
C LYS A 113 -15.20 29.33 -3.62
N VAL A 114 -15.93 28.27 -3.95
CA VAL A 114 -16.03 27.07 -3.10
C VAL A 114 -14.76 26.22 -3.27
N PRO A 115 -14.11 25.77 -2.19
CA PRO A 115 -12.99 24.84 -2.28
C PRO A 115 -13.42 23.48 -2.82
N LEU A 116 -12.47 22.70 -3.33
CA LEU A 116 -12.73 21.31 -3.72
C LEU A 116 -13.09 20.46 -2.49
N ASP A 117 -13.86 19.40 -2.74
CA ASP A 117 -14.24 18.46 -1.70
C ASP A 117 -13.03 17.68 -1.17
N THR A 118 -13.13 17.21 0.08
CA THR A 118 -12.04 16.50 0.75
C THR A 118 -11.81 15.12 0.13
N ALA A 119 -10.58 14.86 -0.33
CA ALA A 119 -10.16 13.57 -0.86
C ALA A 119 -8.92 13.06 -0.11
N VAL A 120 -8.85 11.73 0.08
CA VAL A 120 -7.70 11.08 0.73
C VAL A 120 -6.78 10.51 -0.35
N ILE A 121 -5.50 10.91 -0.31
CA ILE A 121 -4.45 10.40 -1.19
C ILE A 121 -3.45 9.63 -0.33
N SER A 122 -3.27 8.35 -0.62
CA SER A 122 -2.34 7.47 0.09
C SER A 122 -1.01 7.33 -0.65
N HIS A 123 0.09 7.41 0.08
CA HIS A 123 1.44 7.11 -0.42
C HIS A 123 2.24 6.35 0.65
N TRP A 124 3.36 5.77 0.25
CA TRP A 124 4.26 5.06 1.17
C TRP A 124 5.12 6.06 1.94
N LEU A 125 4.90 6.16 3.26
CA LEU A 125 5.74 6.98 4.15
C LEU A 125 7.08 6.30 4.44
N ALA A 126 7.09 4.98 4.64
CA ALA A 126 8.31 4.22 4.91
C ALA A 126 8.19 2.79 4.43
N ILE A 127 9.30 2.23 3.94
CA ILE A 127 9.48 0.82 3.61
C ILE A 127 10.66 0.34 4.45
N GLU A 128 10.43 -0.64 5.32
CA GLU A 128 11.42 -1.17 6.26
C GLU A 128 12.14 -0.09 7.12
N GLY A 129 11.40 0.96 7.50
CA GLY A 129 11.94 2.06 8.29
C GLY A 129 12.72 3.11 7.50
N VAL A 130 12.88 2.94 6.18
CA VAL A 130 13.48 3.93 5.28
C VAL A 130 12.37 4.68 4.54
N GLN A 131 12.40 6.00 4.57
CA GLN A 131 11.46 6.85 3.83
C GLN A 131 11.85 6.86 2.33
N PRO A 132 10.97 6.42 1.42
CA PRO A 132 11.27 6.48 -0.01
C PRO A 132 11.26 7.93 -0.50
N ALA A 133 12.15 8.25 -1.44
CA ALA A 133 12.28 9.59 -2.04
C ALA A 133 11.19 9.84 -3.10
N ILE A 134 9.94 9.96 -2.63
CA ILE A 134 8.76 10.28 -3.45
C ILE A 134 8.43 11.76 -3.20
N PRO A 135 7.95 12.56 -4.19
CA PRO A 135 7.60 13.98 -4.00
C PRO A 135 6.76 14.31 -2.76
N GLU A 136 5.86 13.42 -2.32
CA GLU A 136 5.03 13.62 -1.12
C GLU A 136 5.81 13.47 0.19
N ASN A 137 6.97 12.80 0.16
CA ASN A 137 7.84 12.62 1.32
C ASN A 137 8.86 13.76 1.38
N SER A 138 8.82 14.55 2.45
CA SER A 138 9.86 15.55 2.73
C SER A 138 11.21 14.87 2.88
N SER A 139 12.26 15.40 2.24
CA SER A 139 13.63 14.98 2.58
C SER A 139 13.90 15.27 4.05
N VAL A 140 14.59 14.35 4.72
CA VAL A 140 14.92 14.43 6.16
C VAL A 140 15.69 15.72 6.51
N GLU A 141 16.34 16.32 5.51
CA GLU A 141 17.05 17.59 5.57
C GLU A 141 16.10 18.80 5.68
N GLY A 142 14.87 18.69 5.18
CA GLY A 142 13.85 19.74 5.24
C GLY A 142 13.07 19.81 6.55
N LEU A 143 13.23 18.83 7.45
CA LEU A 143 12.59 18.80 8.78
C LEU A 143 13.45 19.46 9.87
N VAL A 144 14.72 19.75 9.58
CA VAL A 144 15.53 20.62 10.43
C VAL A 144 15.02 22.04 10.19
N ALA A 145 14.55 22.69 11.25
CA ALA A 145 14.14 24.10 11.25
C ALA A 145 15.13 24.97 10.45
N PRO A 146 14.68 26.06 9.78
CA PRO A 146 15.51 26.80 8.84
C PRO A 146 16.75 27.33 9.56
N SER A 147 17.87 26.66 9.36
CA SER A 147 19.19 27.22 9.57
C SER A 147 19.54 27.98 8.30
N ASP A 148 19.81 29.27 8.47
CA ASP A 148 20.21 30.18 7.41
C ASP A 148 21.31 29.56 6.53
N ASN A 149 21.11 29.68 5.22
CA ASN A 149 22.05 29.42 4.13
C ASN A 149 22.42 27.95 3.84
N LYS A 150 21.85 27.40 2.75
CA LYS A 150 22.62 27.07 1.53
C LYS A 150 21.74 26.72 0.32
N LYS A 151 22.26 27.09 -0.85
CA LYS A 151 21.65 27.05 -2.19
C LYS A 151 21.44 25.65 -2.73
N SER A 152 20.39 25.56 -3.54
CA SER A 152 19.94 24.49 -4.43
C SER A 152 20.93 24.13 -5.54
N GLU A 153 21.05 22.83 -5.83
CA GLU A 153 21.21 22.31 -7.20
C GLU A 153 20.37 21.03 -7.35
N PHE A 154 19.31 21.10 -8.16
CA PHE A 154 18.60 19.95 -8.69
C PHE A 154 19.33 19.45 -9.94
N LYS A 155 19.61 18.15 -9.99
CA LYS A 155 19.74 17.41 -11.26
C LYS A 155 18.73 16.26 -11.23
N GLU A 156 17.82 16.31 -12.19
CA GLU A 156 17.02 15.18 -12.63
C GLU A 156 17.97 14.06 -13.09
N ASP A 157 17.83 12.87 -12.50
CA ASP A 157 18.09 11.62 -13.18
C ASP A 157 17.27 10.51 -12.49
N GLY A 158 16.76 9.59 -13.30
CA GLY A 158 15.62 8.74 -13.03
C GLY A 158 15.60 8.03 -11.67
N LEU A 159 14.38 7.88 -11.14
CA LEU A 159 14.04 7.05 -9.99
C LEU A 159 14.45 5.58 -10.23
N SER A 160 15.73 5.27 -10.04
CA SER A 160 16.13 3.97 -9.57
C SER A 160 15.70 3.91 -8.11
N VAL A 161 14.69 3.09 -7.81
CA VAL A 161 14.53 2.51 -6.48
C VAL A 161 15.74 1.62 -6.29
N ASP A 162 16.87 2.26 -5.97
CA ASP A 162 18.11 1.62 -5.61
C ASP A 162 17.84 1.09 -4.21
N ILE A 163 17.23 -0.11 -4.14
CA ILE A 163 17.40 -1.01 -3.00
C ILE A 163 18.88 -1.41 -3.04
N LYS A 164 19.78 -0.46 -2.81
CA LYS A 164 21.11 -0.75 -2.28
C LYS A 164 20.79 -1.44 -0.98
N LEU A 165 20.86 -2.77 -0.98
CA LEU A 165 20.71 -3.63 0.20
C LEU A 165 21.33 -2.91 1.40
N PRO A 166 20.52 -2.23 2.22
CA PRO A 166 21.05 -1.17 3.04
C PRO A 166 21.43 -1.79 4.37
N VAL A 167 22.65 -1.47 4.80
CA VAL A 167 23.11 -1.68 6.17
C VAL A 167 23.32 -3.17 6.47
N LYS A 168 24.47 -3.49 7.09
CA LYS A 168 24.62 -4.78 7.76
C LYS A 168 23.44 -4.89 8.74
N HIS A 169 22.37 -5.64 8.41
CA HIS A 169 21.29 -5.85 9.37
C HIS A 169 21.99 -6.28 10.65
N VAL A 170 21.71 -5.57 11.75
CA VAL A 170 22.17 -5.96 13.08
C VAL A 170 21.35 -7.19 13.45
N LEU A 171 21.66 -8.31 12.79
CA LEU A 171 21.11 -9.61 13.09
C LEU A 171 21.66 -9.99 14.45
N SER A 172 20.76 -10.36 15.35
CA SER A 172 21.18 -10.97 16.61
C SER A 172 21.94 -12.27 16.30
N ARG A 173 22.86 -12.63 17.19
CA ARG A 173 23.61 -13.90 17.08
C ARG A 173 22.66 -15.10 17.00
N GLU A 174 21.51 -15.04 17.66
CA GLU A 174 20.49 -16.08 17.63
C GLU A 174 19.81 -16.20 16.26
N LEU A 175 19.49 -15.09 15.61
CA LEU A 175 18.90 -15.10 14.26
C LEU A 175 19.89 -15.62 13.21
N GLN A 176 21.19 -15.31 13.37
CA GLN A 176 22.24 -15.88 12.51
C GLN A 176 22.34 -17.40 12.70
N LEU A 177 22.38 -17.89 13.94
CA LEU A 177 22.40 -19.33 14.23
C LEU A 177 21.14 -20.03 13.71
N TYR A 178 19.98 -19.39 13.79
CA TYR A 178 18.74 -19.89 13.22
C TYR A 178 18.81 -20.00 11.69
N PHE A 179 19.31 -18.95 11.02
CA PHE A 179 19.52 -18.96 9.58
C PHE A 179 20.53 -20.03 9.13
N ASP A 180 21.67 -20.12 9.81
CA ASP A 180 22.69 -21.13 9.54
C ASP A 180 22.12 -22.54 9.73
N LYS A 181 21.27 -22.74 10.75
CA LYS A 181 20.64 -24.04 10.98
C LYS A 181 19.66 -24.41 9.87
N ILE A 182 18.85 -23.47 9.40
CA ILE A 182 17.91 -23.73 8.29
C ILE A 182 18.67 -23.98 7.00
N THR A 183 19.67 -23.17 6.67
CA THR A 183 20.46 -23.36 5.44
C THR A 183 21.22 -24.69 5.46
N GLU A 184 21.81 -25.07 6.59
CA GLU A 184 22.44 -26.39 6.77
C GLU A 184 21.44 -27.53 6.56
N LEU A 185 20.25 -27.47 7.18
CA LEU A 185 19.20 -28.48 6.99
C LEU A 185 18.72 -28.54 5.53
N THR A 186 18.67 -27.38 4.88
CA THR A 186 18.25 -27.23 3.49
C THR A 186 19.28 -27.76 2.50
N VAL A 187 20.57 -27.89 2.85
CA VAL A 187 21.60 -28.42 1.94
C VAL A 187 21.98 -29.87 2.27
N SER A 188 21.88 -30.27 3.53
CA SER A 188 22.38 -31.59 3.98
C SER A 188 21.30 -32.64 4.23
N ARG A 189 20.06 -32.25 4.59
CA ARG A 189 19.03 -33.16 5.12
C ARG A 189 17.60 -32.79 4.72
N HIS A 190 17.33 -32.68 3.42
CA HIS A 190 16.04 -32.26 2.84
C HIS A 190 14.81 -33.10 3.23
N ASP A 191 15.00 -34.40 3.54
CA ASP A 191 13.91 -35.34 3.89
C ASP A 191 13.77 -35.60 5.39
N SER A 192 14.55 -34.90 6.22
CA SER A 192 14.48 -35.09 7.67
C SER A 192 13.17 -34.55 8.25
N VAL A 193 12.68 -35.19 9.31
CA VAL A 193 11.58 -34.68 10.15
C VAL A 193 11.90 -33.27 10.65
N LEU A 194 13.17 -33.01 10.97
CA LEU A 194 13.66 -31.70 11.39
C LEU A 194 13.47 -30.62 10.32
N PHE A 195 13.57 -30.97 9.04
CA PHE A 195 13.32 -30.01 7.96
C PHE A 195 11.84 -29.66 7.86
N LYS A 196 10.93 -30.62 8.08
CA LYS A 196 9.48 -30.35 8.11
C LYS A 196 9.10 -29.48 9.31
N GLU A 197 9.68 -29.73 10.48
CA GLU A 197 9.48 -28.89 11.66
C GLU A 197 10.03 -27.47 11.44
N ALA A 198 11.20 -27.35 10.80
CA ALA A 198 11.76 -26.05 10.41
C ALA A 198 10.79 -25.31 9.46
N LEU A 199 10.24 -25.97 8.45
CA LEU A 199 9.26 -25.35 7.54
C LEU A 199 8.01 -24.83 8.27
N VAL A 200 7.51 -25.57 9.27
CA VAL A 200 6.38 -25.13 10.09
C VAL A 200 6.78 -23.91 10.91
N SER A 201 7.96 -23.91 11.53
CA SER A 201 8.51 -22.74 12.24
C SER A 201 8.59 -21.50 11.33
N LEU A 202 9.13 -21.62 10.10
CA LEU A 202 9.13 -20.50 9.15
C LEU A 202 7.73 -19.98 8.80
N ALA A 203 6.72 -20.85 8.79
CA ALA A 203 5.34 -20.47 8.48
C ALA A 203 4.62 -19.76 9.64
N THR A 204 5.01 -20.06 10.89
CA THR A 204 4.33 -19.53 12.09
C THR A 204 5.04 -18.37 12.76
N ASP A 205 6.37 -18.29 12.65
CA ASP A 205 7.16 -17.38 13.48
C ASP A 205 7.08 -15.93 12.99
N SER A 206 6.83 -15.00 13.93
CA SER A 206 6.59 -13.58 13.64
C SER A 206 7.86 -12.71 13.62
N GLY A 207 8.98 -13.22 14.15
CA GLY A 207 10.24 -12.46 14.32
C GLY A 207 11.22 -12.55 13.14
N LEU A 208 10.83 -13.22 12.04
CA LEU A 208 11.74 -13.57 10.95
C LEU A 208 11.88 -12.49 9.87
N HIS A 209 11.17 -11.36 9.99
CA HIS A 209 11.18 -10.31 8.97
C HIS A 209 12.59 -9.82 8.58
N PRO A 210 13.54 -9.59 9.52
CA PRO A 210 14.91 -9.18 9.16
C PRO A 210 15.71 -10.24 8.37
N LEU A 211 15.30 -11.51 8.41
CA LEU A 211 15.97 -12.61 7.71
C LEU A 211 15.46 -12.80 6.27
N VAL A 212 14.32 -12.22 5.92
CA VAL A 212 13.67 -12.39 4.61
C VAL A 212 14.59 -12.00 3.45
N PRO A 213 15.24 -10.82 3.43
CA PRO A 213 16.19 -10.48 2.36
C PRO A 213 17.30 -11.52 2.20
N TYR A 214 17.84 -12.05 3.30
CA TYR A 214 18.87 -13.09 3.27
C TYR A 214 18.35 -14.41 2.73
N PHE A 215 17.15 -14.84 3.11
CA PHE A 215 16.51 -16.02 2.53
C PHE A 215 16.24 -15.84 1.03
N THR A 216 15.74 -14.69 0.59
CA THR A 216 15.47 -14.48 -0.84
C THR A 216 16.75 -14.46 -1.68
N TYR A 217 17.83 -13.87 -1.17
CA TYR A 217 19.14 -13.93 -1.81
C TYR A 217 19.69 -15.36 -1.85
N PHE A 218 19.66 -16.07 -0.73
CA PHE A 218 20.10 -17.46 -0.64
C PHE A 218 19.32 -18.36 -1.62
N ILE A 219 18.00 -18.24 -1.68
CA ILE A 219 17.16 -19.00 -2.62
C ILE A 219 17.51 -18.67 -4.07
N ALA A 220 17.70 -17.40 -4.41
CA ALA A 220 18.05 -16.99 -5.77
C ALA A 220 19.42 -17.52 -6.20
N ASP A 221 20.41 -17.47 -5.31
CA ASP A 221 21.77 -17.91 -5.56
C ASP A 221 21.87 -19.44 -5.68
N GLU A 222 21.23 -20.18 -4.76
CA GLU A 222 21.20 -21.65 -4.79
C GLU A 222 20.46 -22.19 -6.02
N VAL A 223 19.33 -21.57 -6.39
CA VAL A 223 18.61 -21.96 -7.62
C VAL A 223 19.48 -21.73 -8.86
N ALA A 224 20.26 -20.65 -8.91
CA ALA A 224 21.11 -20.36 -10.06
C ALA A 224 22.33 -21.30 -10.15
N ARG A 225 22.93 -21.67 -9.01
CA ARG A 225 24.12 -22.55 -8.96
C ARG A 225 23.79 -24.03 -9.12
N ASN A 226 22.71 -24.48 -8.49
CA ASN A 226 22.42 -25.90 -8.28
C ASN A 226 21.17 -26.39 -9.05
N LEU A 227 21.07 -26.08 -10.35
CA LEU A 227 19.99 -26.59 -11.22
C LEU A 227 20.01 -28.12 -11.43
N ASN A 228 21.12 -28.77 -11.05
CA ASN A 228 21.35 -30.20 -11.26
C ASN A 228 20.91 -31.08 -10.09
N ASP A 229 20.60 -30.50 -8.93
CA ASP A 229 20.21 -31.25 -7.74
C ASP A 229 18.72 -31.08 -7.43
N PHE A 230 17.94 -32.12 -7.75
CA PHE A 230 16.49 -32.09 -7.65
C PHE A 230 15.96 -31.95 -6.20
N PRO A 231 16.44 -32.73 -5.21
CA PRO A 231 16.00 -32.62 -3.82
C PRO A 231 16.21 -31.23 -3.23
N LEU A 232 17.35 -30.59 -3.51
CA LEU A 232 17.65 -29.23 -3.05
C LEU A 232 16.66 -28.21 -3.64
N LEU A 233 16.41 -28.23 -4.95
CA LEU A 233 15.44 -27.33 -5.57
C LEU A 233 14.04 -27.50 -4.99
N PHE A 234 13.64 -28.74 -4.71
CA PHE A 234 12.34 -29.03 -4.11
C PHE A 234 12.25 -28.51 -2.66
N ALA A 235 13.32 -28.66 -1.88
CA ALA A 235 13.43 -28.08 -0.54
C ALA A 235 13.35 -26.54 -0.57
N LEU A 236 14.04 -25.88 -1.50
CA LEU A 236 14.00 -24.42 -1.65
C LEU A 236 12.59 -23.93 -2.00
N MET A 237 11.89 -24.60 -2.92
CA MET A 237 10.51 -24.22 -3.25
C MET A 237 9.55 -24.43 -2.05
N ARG A 238 9.80 -25.41 -1.18
CA ARG A 238 9.03 -25.60 0.07
C ARG A 238 9.28 -24.47 1.08
N ILE A 239 10.51 -23.97 1.17
CA ILE A 239 10.83 -22.79 1.98
C ILE A 239 10.11 -21.56 1.44
N VAL A 240 10.10 -21.38 0.12
CA VAL A 240 9.34 -20.30 -0.50
C VAL A 240 7.86 -20.41 -0.15
N GLN A 241 7.29 -21.62 -0.20
CA GLN A 241 5.90 -21.84 0.19
C GLN A 241 5.64 -21.48 1.66
N SER A 242 6.49 -21.92 2.61
CA SER A 242 6.30 -21.62 4.03
C SER A 242 6.43 -20.12 4.32
N LEU A 243 7.39 -19.44 3.70
CA LEU A 243 7.51 -17.99 3.77
C LEU A 243 6.24 -17.30 3.24
N LEU A 244 5.71 -17.72 2.08
CA LEU A 244 4.50 -17.15 1.51
C LEU A 244 3.22 -17.41 2.31
N GLN A 245 3.18 -18.50 3.09
CA GLN A 245 2.06 -18.83 3.97
C GLN A 245 2.06 -17.98 5.25
N ASN A 246 3.22 -17.45 5.66
CA ASN A 246 3.32 -16.67 6.88
C ASN A 246 2.55 -15.33 6.75
N PRO A 247 1.56 -15.06 7.61
CA PRO A 247 0.80 -13.81 7.60
C PRO A 247 1.58 -12.64 8.19
N HIS A 248 2.57 -12.90 9.04
CA HIS A 248 3.34 -11.89 9.77
C HIS A 248 4.50 -11.31 8.95
N ILE A 249 4.86 -11.94 7.82
CA ILE A 249 5.96 -11.51 6.98
C ILE A 249 5.43 -10.75 5.76
N HIS A 250 5.86 -9.50 5.62
CA HIS A 250 5.62 -8.70 4.44
C HIS A 250 6.67 -9.00 3.35
N ILE A 251 6.34 -9.91 2.43
CA ILE A 251 7.25 -10.37 1.34
C ILE A 251 7.15 -9.47 0.10
N GLU A 252 6.17 -8.57 0.06
CA GLU A 252 5.83 -7.73 -1.09
C GLU A 252 7.04 -7.03 -1.75
N PRO A 253 7.97 -6.39 -1.00
CA PRO A 253 9.15 -5.74 -1.59
C PRO A 253 10.08 -6.71 -2.33
N TYR A 254 10.11 -7.97 -1.88
CA TYR A 254 11.04 -8.99 -2.37
C TYR A 254 10.45 -9.87 -3.47
N LEU A 255 9.16 -9.74 -3.79
CA LEU A 255 8.52 -10.51 -4.84
C LEU A 255 9.23 -10.33 -6.19
N HIS A 256 9.71 -9.12 -6.50
CA HIS A 256 10.41 -8.91 -7.76
C HIS A 256 11.71 -9.74 -7.87
N GLN A 257 12.44 -9.92 -6.77
CA GLN A 257 13.68 -10.71 -6.74
C GLN A 257 13.43 -12.22 -6.69
N LEU A 258 12.36 -12.65 -6.01
CA LEU A 258 12.01 -14.06 -5.82
C LEU A 258 11.38 -14.69 -7.09
N MET A 259 10.58 -13.92 -7.83
CA MET A 259 9.82 -14.41 -8.99
C MET A 259 10.71 -14.97 -10.13
N PRO A 260 11.83 -14.34 -10.53
CA PRO A 260 12.76 -14.91 -11.50
C PRO A 260 13.26 -16.31 -11.11
N SER A 261 13.57 -16.54 -9.84
CA SER A 261 14.05 -17.84 -9.34
C SER A 261 12.97 -18.92 -9.47
N ILE A 262 11.73 -18.59 -9.09
CA ILE A 262 10.56 -19.49 -9.22
C ILE A 262 10.27 -19.79 -10.69
N ILE A 263 10.26 -18.76 -11.56
CA ILE A 263 10.01 -18.93 -13.00
C ILE A 263 11.13 -19.77 -13.64
N THR A 264 12.37 -19.61 -13.19
CA THR A 264 13.50 -20.41 -13.66
C THR A 264 13.31 -21.90 -13.31
N CYS A 265 12.89 -22.23 -12.09
CA CYS A 265 12.54 -23.62 -11.72
C CYS A 265 11.39 -24.19 -12.56
N LEU A 266 10.47 -23.35 -13.04
CA LEU A 266 9.35 -23.77 -13.88
C LEU A 266 9.74 -24.00 -15.35
N VAL A 267 10.57 -23.10 -15.91
CA VAL A 267 10.88 -23.01 -17.36
C VAL A 267 12.33 -23.40 -17.69
N ALA A 268 13.07 -24.00 -16.75
CA ALA A 268 14.41 -24.49 -17.02
C ALA A 268 14.45 -25.60 -18.10
N LYS A 269 15.50 -25.55 -18.94
CA LYS A 269 15.71 -26.47 -20.06
C LYS A 269 16.05 -27.89 -19.61
N ARG A 270 16.85 -28.01 -18.55
CA ARG A 270 17.24 -29.26 -17.89
C ARG A 270 17.20 -29.01 -16.38
N ILE A 271 16.53 -29.90 -15.65
CA ILE A 271 16.47 -29.89 -14.20
C ILE A 271 16.91 -31.29 -13.78
N GLY A 272 17.95 -31.38 -12.95
CA GLY A 272 18.52 -32.67 -12.54
C GLY A 272 19.52 -33.25 -13.54
N ASN A 273 20.51 -33.98 -13.01
CA ASN A 273 21.48 -34.74 -13.81
C ASN A 273 21.02 -36.17 -14.13
N ARG A 274 20.01 -36.69 -13.43
CA ARG A 274 19.50 -38.06 -13.64
C ARG A 274 18.19 -38.04 -14.41
N PHE A 275 18.12 -38.85 -15.45
CA PHE A 275 16.94 -39.05 -16.29
C PHE A 275 15.75 -39.70 -15.54
N SER A 276 15.98 -40.20 -14.32
CA SER A 276 14.99 -40.80 -13.42
C SER A 276 14.31 -39.81 -12.48
N ASP A 277 14.76 -38.56 -12.43
CA ASP A 277 14.26 -37.61 -11.44
C ASP A 277 12.89 -37.07 -11.86
N ASN A 278 11.94 -37.03 -10.91
CA ASN A 278 10.57 -36.54 -11.08
C ASN A 278 10.52 -35.00 -11.20
N HIS A 279 11.27 -34.42 -12.13
CA HIS A 279 11.28 -32.99 -12.42
C HIS A 279 9.88 -32.43 -12.80
N TRP A 280 8.95 -33.29 -13.18
CA TRP A 280 7.54 -32.96 -13.39
C TRP A 280 6.82 -32.52 -12.11
N GLU A 281 7.11 -33.15 -10.98
CA GLU A 281 6.49 -32.83 -9.69
C GLU A 281 6.95 -31.45 -9.20
N LEU A 282 8.24 -31.14 -9.34
CA LEU A 282 8.77 -29.81 -9.03
C LEU A 282 8.06 -28.74 -9.89
N ARG A 283 7.92 -28.95 -11.21
CA ARG A 283 7.22 -28.00 -12.08
C ARG A 283 5.75 -27.82 -11.69
N ASN A 284 5.05 -28.90 -11.34
CA ASN A 284 3.66 -28.81 -10.87
C ASN A 284 3.56 -28.03 -9.55
N PHE A 285 4.46 -28.30 -8.61
CA PHE A 285 4.53 -27.61 -7.33
C PHE A 285 4.85 -26.12 -7.51
N THR A 286 5.87 -25.78 -8.30
CA THR A 286 6.24 -24.41 -8.63
C THR A 286 5.11 -23.68 -9.36
N ALA A 287 4.38 -24.33 -10.26
CA ALA A 287 3.20 -23.74 -10.90
C ALA A 287 2.07 -23.43 -9.91
N SER A 288 1.84 -24.30 -8.92
CA SER A 288 0.89 -24.04 -7.83
C SER A 288 1.32 -22.87 -6.94
N LEU A 289 2.62 -22.72 -6.71
CA LEU A 289 3.21 -21.64 -5.94
C LEU A 289 3.08 -20.30 -6.68
N VAL A 290 3.36 -20.26 -7.99
CA VAL A 290 3.11 -19.06 -8.82
C VAL A 290 1.64 -18.65 -8.75
N ALA A 291 0.70 -19.60 -8.82
CA ALA A 291 -0.72 -19.31 -8.69
C ALA A 291 -1.08 -18.74 -7.30
N LEU A 292 -0.47 -19.27 -6.23
CA LEU A 292 -0.64 -18.73 -4.88
C LEU A 292 -0.17 -17.28 -4.78
N ILE A 293 1.00 -16.96 -5.35
CA ILE A 293 1.54 -15.59 -5.38
C ILE A 293 0.60 -14.68 -6.17
N CYS A 294 0.15 -15.09 -7.36
CA CYS A 294 -0.74 -14.27 -8.19
C CYS A 294 -2.11 -14.05 -7.54
N LYS A 295 -2.65 -15.03 -6.82
CA LYS A 295 -3.91 -14.85 -6.05
C LYS A 295 -3.74 -13.91 -4.86
N ARG A 296 -2.64 -14.04 -4.11
CA ARG A 296 -2.40 -13.23 -2.91
C ARG A 296 -2.05 -11.78 -3.25
N PHE A 297 -1.18 -11.57 -4.23
CA PHE A 297 -0.59 -10.26 -4.53
C PHE A 297 -1.08 -9.62 -5.83
N GLY A 298 -1.94 -10.28 -6.60
CA GLY A 298 -2.43 -9.75 -7.88
C GLY A 298 -3.24 -8.45 -7.77
N HIS A 299 -3.88 -8.21 -6.63
CA HIS A 299 -4.64 -6.98 -6.38
C HIS A 299 -3.74 -5.78 -6.02
N VAL A 300 -2.62 -6.03 -5.32
CA VAL A 300 -1.64 -5.00 -4.94
C VAL A 300 -0.75 -4.64 -6.13
N TYR A 301 -0.34 -5.65 -6.91
CA TYR A 301 0.58 -5.48 -8.04
C TYR A 301 -0.08 -5.84 -9.36
N HIS A 302 -0.76 -4.86 -9.95
CA HIS A 302 -1.34 -4.96 -11.29
C HIS A 302 -0.35 -5.38 -12.39
N ASN A 303 0.96 -5.10 -12.22
CA ASN A 303 2.02 -5.48 -13.16
C ASN A 303 2.54 -6.92 -13.00
N LEU A 304 2.28 -7.60 -11.87
CA LEU A 304 2.83 -8.94 -11.61
C LEU A 304 2.21 -9.97 -12.58
N GLN A 305 0.88 -10.06 -12.61
CA GLN A 305 0.17 -11.05 -13.41
C GLN A 305 0.42 -10.91 -14.93
N PRO A 306 0.38 -9.70 -15.54
CA PRO A 306 0.76 -9.51 -16.95
C PRO A 306 2.20 -9.91 -17.25
N ARG A 307 3.16 -9.60 -16.37
CA ARG A 307 4.58 -9.92 -16.56
C ARG A 307 4.82 -11.44 -16.54
N VAL A 308 4.25 -12.14 -15.57
CA VAL A 308 4.34 -13.61 -15.48
C VAL A 308 3.69 -14.26 -16.71
N THR A 309 2.48 -13.82 -17.05
CA THR A 309 1.72 -14.35 -18.19
C THR A 309 2.50 -14.16 -19.50
N ARG A 310 3.07 -12.98 -19.74
CA ARG A 310 3.90 -12.69 -20.93
C ARG A 310 5.14 -13.58 -21.00
N THR A 311 5.79 -13.82 -19.86
CA THR A 311 7.00 -14.65 -19.78
C THR A 311 6.68 -16.12 -20.09
N LEU A 312 5.60 -16.66 -19.54
CA LEU A 312 5.14 -18.02 -19.81
C LEU A 312 4.61 -18.18 -21.23
N LEU A 313 3.90 -17.19 -21.77
CA LEU A 313 3.42 -17.20 -23.15
C LEU A 313 4.60 -17.19 -24.13
N HIS A 314 5.63 -16.39 -23.89
CA HIS A 314 6.86 -16.41 -24.69
C HIS A 314 7.56 -17.79 -24.58
N ALA A 315 7.53 -18.43 -23.42
CA ALA A 315 7.98 -19.82 -23.26
C ALA A 315 7.15 -20.85 -24.04
N PHE A 316 5.84 -20.62 -24.16
CA PHE A 316 4.93 -21.51 -24.85
C PHE A 316 4.99 -21.39 -26.38
N LEU A 317 5.06 -20.16 -26.92
CA LEU A 317 5.00 -19.91 -28.36
C LEU A 317 6.32 -20.17 -29.11
N ASP A 318 7.46 -20.21 -28.43
CA ASP A 318 8.76 -20.40 -29.08
C ASP A 318 9.00 -21.88 -29.42
N PRO A 319 9.01 -22.28 -30.70
CA PRO A 319 9.13 -23.70 -31.11
C PRO A 319 10.55 -24.27 -30.93
N THR A 320 11.52 -23.42 -30.57
CA THR A 320 12.93 -23.81 -30.36
C THR A 320 13.20 -24.32 -28.94
N LYS A 321 12.21 -24.21 -28.04
CA LYS A 321 12.32 -24.61 -26.63
C LYS A 321 12.10 -26.11 -26.46
N SER A 322 12.58 -26.66 -25.34
CA SER A 322 12.44 -28.10 -25.07
C SER A 322 11.05 -28.44 -24.52
N LEU A 323 10.58 -29.67 -24.77
CA LEU A 323 9.28 -30.16 -24.29
C LEU A 323 9.03 -29.96 -22.79
N PRO A 324 10.01 -30.15 -21.89
CA PRO A 324 9.83 -29.82 -20.47
C PRO A 324 9.52 -28.33 -20.23
N GLN A 325 10.13 -27.41 -20.99
CA GLN A 325 9.87 -25.97 -20.87
C GLN A 325 8.44 -25.63 -21.28
N HIS A 326 7.96 -26.24 -22.38
CA HIS A 326 6.58 -26.11 -22.80
C HIS A 326 5.61 -26.65 -21.75
N TYR A 327 5.89 -27.83 -21.17
CA TYR A 327 5.10 -28.37 -20.07
C TYR A 327 5.00 -27.41 -18.89
N GLY A 328 6.13 -26.85 -18.43
CA GLY A 328 6.15 -25.88 -17.33
C GLY A 328 5.36 -24.61 -17.66
N ALA A 329 5.46 -24.12 -18.90
CA ALA A 329 4.71 -22.97 -19.37
C ALA A 329 3.19 -23.23 -19.38
N ILE A 330 2.76 -24.38 -19.90
CA ILE A 330 1.34 -24.78 -19.96
C ILE A 330 0.78 -24.96 -18.56
N GLN A 331 1.49 -25.68 -17.69
CA GLN A 331 1.06 -25.92 -16.31
C GLN A 331 0.98 -24.61 -15.51
N GLY A 332 1.93 -23.70 -15.70
CA GLY A 332 1.91 -22.37 -15.07
C GLY A 332 0.77 -21.49 -15.59
N LEU A 333 0.50 -21.50 -16.89
CA LEU A 333 -0.63 -20.75 -17.46
C LEU A 333 -1.98 -21.31 -17.00
N ALA A 334 -2.07 -22.64 -16.84
CA ALA A 334 -3.26 -23.29 -16.34
C ALA A 334 -3.54 -22.98 -14.87
N SER A 335 -2.50 -22.91 -14.03
CA SER A 335 -2.65 -22.62 -12.60
C SER A 335 -3.07 -21.17 -12.32
N LEU A 336 -2.82 -20.23 -13.24
CA LEU A 336 -3.24 -18.82 -13.12
C LEU A 336 -4.76 -18.63 -13.21
N GLY A 337 -5.49 -19.54 -13.87
CA GLY A 337 -6.95 -19.56 -13.87
C GLY A 337 -7.60 -19.84 -15.23
N PRO A 338 -8.91 -20.16 -15.25
CA PRO A 338 -9.62 -20.65 -16.45
C PRO A 338 -9.73 -19.58 -17.55
N THR A 339 -9.85 -18.30 -17.19
CA THR A 339 -9.90 -17.19 -18.15
C THR A 339 -8.60 -17.09 -18.97
N VAL A 340 -7.46 -17.31 -18.33
CA VAL A 340 -6.13 -17.29 -18.98
C VAL A 340 -6.00 -18.44 -19.96
N VAL A 341 -6.46 -19.64 -19.58
CA VAL A 341 -6.49 -20.82 -20.46
C VAL A 341 -7.34 -20.55 -21.71
N ARG A 342 -8.55 -20.00 -21.52
CA ARG A 342 -9.48 -19.71 -22.62
C ARG A 342 -8.92 -18.69 -23.62
N LEU A 343 -8.22 -17.67 -23.12
CA LEU A 343 -7.71 -16.58 -23.95
C LEU A 343 -6.36 -16.90 -24.61
N LEU A 344 -5.47 -17.64 -23.95
CA LEU A 344 -4.08 -17.80 -24.41
C LEU A 344 -3.78 -19.19 -24.96
N ILE A 345 -4.33 -20.24 -24.35
CA ILE A 345 -4.06 -21.63 -24.73
C ILE A 345 -4.97 -22.05 -25.88
N LEU A 346 -6.29 -21.84 -25.78
CA LEU A 346 -7.25 -22.27 -26.81
C LEU A 346 -6.95 -21.77 -28.24
N PRO A 347 -6.68 -20.48 -28.50
CA PRO A 347 -6.47 -20.01 -29.88
C PRO A 347 -5.19 -20.57 -30.50
N ASN A 348 -4.18 -20.86 -29.67
CA ASN A 348 -2.87 -21.36 -30.10
C ASN A 348 -2.77 -22.89 -30.02
N LEU A 349 -3.85 -23.58 -29.64
CA LEU A 349 -3.86 -25.03 -29.42
C LEU A 349 -3.73 -25.79 -30.74
N GLN A 350 -4.47 -25.38 -31.76
CA GLN A 350 -4.44 -26.00 -33.10
C GLN A 350 -3.04 -25.98 -33.75
N PRO A 351 -2.34 -24.84 -33.86
CA PRO A 351 -0.99 -24.83 -34.41
C PRO A 351 0.02 -25.58 -33.53
N TYR A 352 -0.15 -25.58 -32.21
CA TYR A 352 0.74 -26.30 -31.31
C TYR A 352 0.57 -27.83 -31.40
N LEU A 353 -0.66 -28.32 -31.56
CA LEU A 353 -0.93 -29.75 -31.79
C LEU A 353 -0.30 -30.25 -33.10
N GLN A 354 -0.36 -29.45 -34.17
CA GLN A 354 0.31 -29.79 -35.44
C GLN A 354 1.84 -29.93 -35.28
N LEU A 355 2.44 -29.21 -34.33
CA LEU A 355 3.86 -29.29 -33.99
C LEU A 355 4.17 -30.49 -33.08
N LEU A 356 3.26 -30.88 -32.19
CA LEU A 356 3.41 -32.03 -31.29
C LEU A 356 3.12 -33.39 -31.96
N GLU A 357 2.17 -33.45 -32.89
CA GLU A 357 1.81 -34.67 -33.63
C GLU A 357 3.01 -35.42 -34.24
N PRO A 358 3.99 -34.78 -34.91
CA PRO A 358 5.17 -35.47 -35.44
C PRO A 358 6.12 -36.00 -34.36
N GLU A 359 6.09 -35.46 -33.14
CA GLU A 359 6.92 -35.94 -32.01
C GLU A 359 6.27 -37.10 -31.24
N MET A 360 4.94 -37.23 -31.31
CA MET A 360 4.19 -38.34 -30.70
C MET A 360 4.21 -39.62 -31.55
N ARG A 361 4.32 -39.50 -32.87
CA ARG A 361 4.27 -40.65 -33.80
C ARG A 361 5.57 -41.45 -33.79
N LEU A 362 5.42 -42.77 -33.67
CA LEU A 362 6.50 -43.77 -33.67
C LEU A 362 7.44 -43.68 -34.89
N GLU A 363 6.93 -43.25 -36.03
CA GLU A 363 7.63 -43.29 -37.32
C GLU A 363 8.71 -42.20 -37.50
N LYS A 364 8.62 -41.08 -36.75
CA LYS A 364 9.51 -39.91 -36.93
C LYS A 364 10.50 -39.69 -35.78
N GLN A 365 10.20 -40.17 -34.57
CA GLN A 365 11.09 -40.06 -33.41
C GLN A 365 11.35 -41.43 -32.76
N LYS A 366 12.60 -41.89 -32.82
CA LYS A 366 13.07 -43.15 -32.22
C LYS A 366 13.34 -43.05 -30.71
N ASN A 367 13.41 -41.83 -30.16
CA ASN A 367 13.67 -41.62 -28.74
C ASN A 367 12.39 -41.79 -27.92
N GLU A 368 12.28 -42.88 -27.18
CA GLU A 368 11.14 -43.18 -26.30
C GLU A 368 10.87 -42.08 -25.26
N MET A 369 11.91 -41.42 -24.75
CA MET A 369 11.79 -40.37 -23.74
C MET A 369 11.11 -39.10 -24.27
N LYS A 370 11.47 -38.64 -25.47
CA LYS A 370 10.82 -37.46 -26.09
C LYS A 370 9.34 -37.74 -26.38
N ARG A 371 9.02 -38.99 -26.71
CA ARG A 371 7.65 -39.43 -26.91
C ARG A 371 6.87 -39.39 -25.60
N LEU A 372 7.43 -39.91 -24.51
CA LEU A 372 6.81 -39.84 -23.18
C LEU A 372 6.62 -38.39 -22.70
N GLU A 373 7.59 -37.51 -22.95
CA GLU A 373 7.50 -36.07 -22.71
C GLU A 373 6.36 -35.43 -23.52
N ALA A 374 6.26 -35.73 -24.81
CA ALA A 374 5.20 -35.22 -25.68
C ALA A 374 3.80 -35.70 -25.24
N TRP A 375 3.66 -36.98 -24.83
CA TRP A 375 2.42 -37.49 -24.27
C TRP A 375 2.04 -36.85 -22.93
N ARG A 376 3.01 -36.52 -22.07
CA ARG A 376 2.76 -35.78 -20.82
C ARG A 376 2.32 -34.34 -21.07
N VAL A 377 2.93 -33.67 -22.05
CA VAL A 377 2.50 -32.32 -22.49
C VAL A 377 1.08 -32.36 -23.05
N TYR A 378 0.76 -33.36 -23.88
CA TYR A 378 -0.59 -33.57 -24.40
C TYR A 378 -1.60 -33.84 -23.29
N GLY A 379 -1.25 -34.69 -22.31
CA GLY A 379 -2.09 -34.94 -21.13
C GLY A 379 -2.34 -33.70 -20.29
N ALA A 380 -1.33 -32.84 -20.09
CA ALA A 380 -1.50 -31.57 -19.39
C ALA A 380 -2.44 -30.62 -20.16
N LEU A 381 -2.28 -30.50 -21.48
CA LEU A 381 -3.18 -29.71 -22.32
C LEU A 381 -4.63 -30.21 -22.23
N PHE A 382 -4.82 -31.52 -22.28
CA PHE A 382 -6.16 -32.11 -22.20
C PHE A 382 -6.82 -31.83 -20.84
N ASN A 383 -6.11 -32.12 -19.74
CA ASN A 383 -6.61 -31.91 -18.38
C ASN A 383 -6.99 -30.45 -18.10
N HIS A 384 -6.28 -29.50 -18.70
CA HIS A 384 -6.53 -28.06 -18.53
C HIS A 384 -7.53 -27.51 -19.55
N SER A 385 -7.72 -28.17 -20.70
CA SER A 385 -8.76 -27.83 -21.68
C SER A 385 -10.15 -28.30 -21.26
N THR A 386 -10.24 -29.35 -20.44
CA THR A 386 -11.46 -29.77 -19.74
C THR A 386 -11.71 -28.87 -18.54
N VAL A 387 -11.93 -27.58 -18.77
CA VAL A 387 -12.50 -26.70 -17.76
C VAL A 387 -13.95 -27.19 -17.55
N PRO A 388 -14.37 -27.55 -16.32
CA PRO A 388 -15.77 -27.89 -16.08
C PRO A 388 -16.64 -26.70 -16.47
N PRO A 389 -17.79 -26.90 -17.14
CA PRO A 389 -18.72 -25.81 -17.38
C PRO A 389 -19.05 -25.20 -16.02
N LEU A 390 -18.90 -23.87 -15.92
CA LEU A 390 -19.39 -23.07 -14.81
C LEU A 390 -20.78 -23.59 -14.44
N GLU A 391 -20.94 -24.15 -13.24
CA GLU A 391 -22.25 -24.42 -12.66
C GLU A 391 -22.95 -23.07 -12.54
N ILE A 392 -23.75 -22.75 -13.55
CA ILE A 392 -24.78 -21.73 -13.47
C ILE A 392 -25.78 -22.29 -12.47
N ASN A 393 -25.70 -21.84 -11.22
CA ASN A 393 -26.72 -22.06 -10.21
C ASN A 393 -28.08 -21.62 -10.79
N PRO A 394 -29.02 -22.55 -11.07
CA PRO A 394 -30.37 -22.18 -11.46
C PRO A 394 -31.15 -21.97 -10.15
N GLY A 395 -30.88 -20.87 -9.44
CA GLY A 395 -31.39 -20.69 -8.09
C GLY A 395 -31.56 -19.25 -7.59
N SER A 396 -31.38 -18.24 -8.45
CA SER A 396 -31.55 -16.83 -8.06
C SER A 396 -32.22 -15.96 -9.12
N ALA A 397 -33.05 -16.56 -9.99
CA ALA A 397 -33.88 -15.84 -10.95
C ALA A 397 -35.39 -16.01 -10.63
N LEU A 398 -35.79 -15.64 -9.42
CA LEU A 398 -37.20 -15.39 -9.05
C LEU A 398 -37.23 -14.19 -8.10
N GLY A 399 -37.27 -13.01 -8.69
CA GLY A 399 -37.42 -11.75 -7.97
C GLY A 399 -37.24 -10.62 -8.96
N TYR A 400 -38.25 -9.73 -9.04
CA TYR A 400 -38.32 -8.56 -9.92
C TYR A 400 -38.85 -8.81 -11.35
N MET A 401 -40.07 -9.35 -11.44
CA MET A 401 -41.03 -8.78 -12.38
C MET A 401 -41.49 -7.42 -11.82
N HIS A 402 -41.13 -6.33 -12.50
CA HIS A 402 -41.98 -5.15 -12.68
C HIS A 402 -41.35 -4.27 -13.77
N THR A 403 -41.89 -4.35 -14.98
CA THR A 403 -41.87 -3.23 -15.93
C THR A 403 -42.91 -2.20 -15.44
N PRO A 404 -42.77 -0.92 -15.81
CA PRO A 404 -43.39 -0.52 -17.08
C PRO A 404 -42.64 0.55 -17.89
N SER A 405 -42.94 0.51 -19.19
CA SER A 405 -43.16 1.67 -20.08
C SER A 405 -41.95 2.40 -20.68
N ASN A 406 -41.86 2.23 -22.01
CA ASN A 406 -41.73 3.26 -23.05
C ASN A 406 -40.67 4.36 -22.86
N TYR A 407 -39.72 4.47 -23.80
CA TYR A 407 -39.71 5.53 -24.81
C TYR A 407 -38.49 5.39 -25.75
N ILE A 408 -38.82 5.33 -27.05
CA ILE A 408 -38.11 5.90 -28.21
C ILE A 408 -36.72 5.34 -28.57
N TRP A 409 -36.75 4.44 -29.56
CA TRP A 409 -35.73 4.37 -30.60
C TRP A 409 -35.94 5.53 -31.58
N GLY A 410 -34.92 6.35 -31.78
CA GLY A 410 -34.85 7.26 -32.91
C GLY A 410 -33.52 7.06 -33.61
N THR A 411 -33.55 6.51 -34.82
CA THR A 411 -33.00 7.16 -36.02
C THR A 411 -33.08 6.26 -37.27
N LEU A 412 -33.47 6.94 -38.37
CA LEU A 412 -33.09 6.72 -39.77
C LEU A 412 -34.01 5.89 -40.70
N ILE A 413 -34.65 6.70 -41.57
CA ILE A 413 -35.23 6.47 -42.91
C ILE A 413 -36.69 6.05 -42.94
#